data_AF-A0A0F2QKW6-F1
#
_entry.id   AF-A0A0F2QKW6-F1
#
_cell.length_a   1.000
_cell.length_b   1.000
_cell.length_c   1.000
_cell.angle_alpha   90.00
_cell.angle_beta   90.00
_cell.angle_gamma   90.00
#
_symmetry.space_group_name_H-M   'P 1'
#
loop_
_entity.id
_entity.type
_entity.pdbx_description
1 polymer ?
#
loop_
_entity_poly.entity_id
_entity_poly.type
_entity_poly.pdbx_seq_one_letter_code
_entity_poly.pdbx_strand_id
1 'polypeptide(L)'
;MSNTKQILALLRSRAEGDDEQFYSIILQVAASEARQGHRTTAEELRAAVDAARAKRSGGASVAIPFSKPRGDLETLIELRAPRTKLEDVVLHQDVLNRLQDVIRQQQKRDWLREHGKTPNRTILFLGPPGSGKTMTAEALAGELRLPLFVVRLESLITRFMGETAAKLRLVFDETLRKRGVYLFDEFDALGGKRDSSNDVAEMRRVLNSFLQLMEEPNPTDSVLIGATNHPEILDRALLRRFDEVLEFDPPTDDQIAALIRKNLRPIRYTKKVNWDEVLASARGLSQAEIVRAVEDAVKAAILDERKTLRVDDLIGRLKNRKDMQTAFSRPKK
;
A
#
# COMPACT_ATOMS: atom_id res chain seq x y z
N MET A 1 -16.57 36.81 31.77
CA MET A 1 -16.41 36.96 30.30
C MET A 1 -17.44 36.05 29.64
N SER A 2 -18.17 36.56 28.64
CA SER A 2 -19.42 35.96 28.13
C SER A 2 -19.29 34.49 27.70
N ASN A 3 -20.20 33.66 28.23
CA ASN A 3 -20.42 32.24 27.92
C ASN A 3 -20.49 31.99 26.39
N THR A 4 -20.98 32.98 25.62
CA THR A 4 -21.08 32.91 24.15
C THR A 4 -19.72 32.81 23.45
N LYS A 5 -18.66 33.46 23.95
CA LYS A 5 -17.33 33.38 23.33
C LYS A 5 -16.67 32.01 23.54
N GLN A 6 -16.95 31.37 24.68
CA GLN A 6 -16.42 30.05 25.01
C GLN A 6 -17.11 28.95 24.19
N ILE A 7 -18.43 29.02 24.03
CA ILE A 7 -19.19 28.11 23.15
C ILE A 7 -18.71 28.20 21.70
N LEU A 8 -18.44 29.43 21.22
CA LEU A 8 -17.96 29.63 19.84
C LEU A 8 -16.52 29.10 19.64
N ALA A 9 -15.66 29.21 20.66
CA ALA A 9 -14.32 28.63 20.64
C ALA A 9 -14.35 27.09 20.67
N LEU A 10 -15.25 26.49 21.45
CA LEU A 10 -15.46 25.03 21.49
C LEU A 10 -15.93 24.49 20.14
N LEU A 11 -16.86 25.19 19.47
CA LEU A 11 -17.34 24.82 18.14
C LEU A 11 -16.24 24.88 17.07
N ARG A 12 -15.37 25.90 17.11
CA ARG A 12 -14.25 26.04 16.17
C ARG A 12 -13.20 24.95 16.36
N SER A 13 -12.78 24.71 17.60
CA SER A 13 -11.79 23.67 17.92
C SER A 13 -12.31 22.27 17.53
N ARG A 14 -13.62 22.01 17.64
CA ARG A 14 -14.22 20.76 17.15
C ARG A 14 -14.29 20.66 15.62
N ALA A 15 -14.51 21.77 14.92
CA ALA A 15 -14.51 21.83 13.46
C ALA A 15 -13.09 21.65 12.88
N GLU A 16 -12.06 22.08 13.59
CA GLU A 16 -10.65 21.99 13.20
C GLU A 16 -9.97 20.67 13.64
N GLY A 17 -10.62 19.87 14.49
CA GLY A 17 -10.11 18.58 14.95
C GLY A 17 -9.02 18.68 16.03
N ASP A 18 -8.81 19.87 16.62
CA ASP A 18 -7.85 20.08 17.71
C ASP A 18 -8.51 19.82 19.08
N ASP A 19 -8.54 18.55 19.45
CA ASP A 19 -9.16 18.11 20.69
C ASP A 19 -8.36 18.49 21.96
N GLU A 20 -7.06 18.82 21.86
CA GLU A 20 -6.30 19.33 23.02
C GLU A 20 -6.72 20.76 23.35
N GLN A 21 -6.88 21.60 22.32
CA GLN A 21 -7.43 22.93 22.50
C GLN A 21 -8.86 22.86 23.04
N PHE A 22 -9.68 21.90 22.60
CA PHE A 22 -11.04 21.68 23.09
C PHE A 22 -11.07 21.42 24.60
N TYR A 23 -10.24 20.47 25.09
CA TYR A 23 -10.17 20.16 26.52
C TYR A 23 -9.64 21.33 27.34
N SER A 24 -8.66 22.09 26.82
CA SER A 24 -8.13 23.27 27.50
C SER A 24 -9.22 24.33 27.76
N ILE A 25 -10.12 24.54 26.80
CA ILE A 25 -11.23 25.48 26.92
C ILE A 25 -12.25 25.00 27.95
N ILE A 26 -12.59 23.70 27.96
CA ILE A 26 -13.51 23.12 28.96
C ILE A 26 -12.95 23.24 30.38
N LEU A 27 -11.65 22.99 30.57
CA LEU A 27 -11.00 23.13 31.88
C LEU A 27 -10.98 24.58 32.37
N GLN A 28 -10.83 25.55 31.45
CA GLN A 28 -10.96 26.97 31.78
C GLN A 28 -12.39 27.36 32.18
N VAL A 29 -13.40 26.78 31.52
CA VAL A 29 -14.82 26.95 31.89
C VAL A 29 -15.09 26.35 33.27
N ALA A 30 -14.63 25.12 33.54
CA ALA A 30 -14.76 24.49 34.85
C ALA A 30 -14.10 25.32 35.97
N ALA A 31 -12.92 25.91 35.71
CA ALA A 31 -12.24 26.80 36.66
C ALA A 31 -12.97 28.15 36.88
N SER A 32 -13.76 28.61 35.90
CA SER A 32 -14.62 29.79 36.04
C SER A 32 -15.86 29.48 36.87
N GLU A 33 -16.51 28.33 36.64
CA GLU A 33 -17.70 27.89 37.39
C GLU A 33 -17.39 27.58 38.86
N ALA A 34 -16.23 26.97 39.15
CA ALA A 34 -15.78 26.75 40.52
C ALA A 34 -15.58 28.06 41.31
N ARG A 35 -15.13 29.13 40.63
CA ARG A 35 -14.96 30.47 41.24
C ARG A 35 -16.29 31.18 41.48
N GLN A 36 -17.34 30.82 40.73
CA GLN A 36 -18.69 31.36 40.87
C GLN A 36 -19.54 30.58 41.90
N GLY A 37 -18.97 29.56 42.56
CA GLY A 37 -19.63 28.79 43.61
C GLY A 37 -20.32 27.52 43.12
N HIS A 38 -20.36 27.25 41.81
CA HIS A 38 -20.92 26.04 41.24
C HIS A 38 -19.88 24.90 41.24
N ARG A 39 -19.61 24.35 42.44
CA ARG A 39 -18.58 23.32 42.61
C ARG A 39 -18.94 21.99 41.97
N THR A 40 -20.22 21.59 42.04
CA THR A 40 -20.72 20.33 41.45
C THR A 40 -20.58 20.30 39.94
N THR A 41 -20.98 21.37 39.24
CA THR A 41 -20.87 21.46 37.78
C THR A 41 -19.42 21.54 37.31
N ALA A 42 -18.55 22.22 38.06
CA ALA A 42 -17.12 22.26 37.77
C ALA A 42 -16.43 20.89 37.94
N GLU A 43 -16.87 20.10 38.91
CA GLU A 43 -16.40 18.72 39.12
C GLU A 43 -16.89 17.79 38.01
N GLU A 44 -18.16 17.89 37.60
CA GLU A 44 -18.72 17.13 36.48
C GLU A 44 -17.98 17.42 35.16
N LEU A 45 -17.68 18.69 34.88
CA LEU A 45 -16.93 19.08 33.68
C LEU A 45 -15.50 18.53 33.67
N ARG A 46 -14.80 18.55 34.81
CA ARG A 46 -13.47 17.94 34.94
C ARG A 46 -13.52 16.43 34.77
N ALA A 47 -14.45 15.77 35.44
CA ALA A 47 -14.65 14.33 35.33
C ALA A 47 -14.96 13.90 33.88
N ALA A 48 -15.75 14.69 33.15
CA ALA A 48 -16.04 14.44 31.74
C ALA A 48 -14.80 14.58 30.84
N VAL A 49 -13.94 15.58 31.09
CA VAL A 49 -12.66 15.75 30.37
C VAL A 49 -11.71 14.60 30.68
N ASP A 50 -11.58 14.22 31.95
CA ASP A 50 -10.71 13.12 32.39
C ASP A 50 -11.19 11.78 31.84
N ALA A 51 -12.50 11.51 31.81
CA ALA A 51 -13.07 10.32 31.17
C ALA A 51 -12.85 10.31 29.64
N ALA A 52 -12.93 11.47 28.98
CA ALA A 52 -12.65 11.60 27.56
C ALA A 52 -11.16 11.40 27.24
N ARG A 53 -10.26 11.93 28.08
CA ARG A 53 -8.81 11.67 28.02
C ARG A 53 -8.47 10.23 28.36
N ALA A 54 -9.15 9.60 29.32
CA ALA A 54 -8.98 8.20 29.69
C ALA A 54 -9.44 7.24 28.56
N LYS A 55 -10.52 7.56 27.84
CA LYS A 55 -10.91 6.83 26.61
C LYS A 55 -9.86 6.92 25.50
N ARG A 56 -9.04 7.99 25.48
CA ARG A 56 -7.90 8.13 24.57
C ARG A 56 -6.61 7.48 25.08
N SER A 57 -6.35 7.54 26.38
CA SER A 57 -5.12 7.06 27.03
C SER A 57 -5.19 5.60 27.50
N GLY A 58 -6.38 5.00 27.59
CA GLY A 58 -6.59 3.55 27.73
C GLY A 58 -6.15 2.73 26.51
N GLY A 59 -5.60 3.38 25.48
CA GLY A 59 -4.90 2.75 24.37
C GLY A 59 -3.39 2.61 24.64
N ALA A 60 -3.00 1.90 25.71
CA ALA A 60 -1.66 1.36 25.77
C ALA A 60 -1.50 0.27 24.70
N SER A 61 -0.86 0.65 23.58
CA SER A 61 -0.15 -0.21 22.62
C SER A 61 -0.80 -1.53 22.17
N VAL A 62 -2.10 -1.54 21.92
CA VAL A 62 -2.67 -2.46 20.93
C VAL A 62 -3.27 -1.58 19.86
N ALA A 63 -2.63 -1.58 18.70
CA ALA A 63 -3.12 -0.91 17.50
C ALA A 63 -4.55 -1.40 17.23
N ILE A 64 -5.53 -0.59 17.63
CA ILE A 64 -6.92 -0.77 17.19
C ILE A 64 -6.84 -0.55 15.67
N PRO A 65 -7.16 -1.57 14.84
CA PRO A 65 -7.09 -1.42 13.41
C PRO A 65 -7.99 -0.26 13.03
N PHE A 66 -7.39 0.74 12.39
CA PHE A 66 -8.08 1.85 11.74
C PHE A 66 -9.35 1.33 11.10
N SER A 67 -10.46 2.02 11.39
CA SER A 67 -11.81 1.76 10.90
C SER A 67 -11.81 0.89 9.65
N LYS A 68 -12.15 -0.40 9.84
CA LYS A 68 -12.53 -1.29 8.75
C LYS A 68 -13.56 -0.54 7.88
N PRO A 69 -13.54 -0.72 6.56
CA PRO A 69 -14.65 -0.23 5.72
C PRO A 69 -15.97 -0.74 6.33
N ARG A 70 -17.09 -0.04 6.19
CA ARG A 70 -18.39 -0.53 6.72
C ARG A 70 -19.21 -1.11 5.57
N GLY A 71 -19.88 -2.25 5.80
CA GLY A 71 -20.84 -2.84 4.86
C GLY A 71 -20.17 -3.47 3.62
N ASP A 72 -20.76 -3.27 2.43
CA ASP A 72 -20.30 -3.84 1.16
C ASP A 72 -18.80 -3.58 0.87
N LEU A 73 -18.27 -2.45 1.34
CA LEU A 73 -16.86 -2.08 1.20
C LEU A 73 -15.88 -3.01 1.95
N GLU A 74 -16.30 -3.72 3.01
CA GLU A 74 -15.41 -4.69 3.70
C GLU A 74 -14.98 -5.82 2.77
N THR A 75 -15.84 -6.19 1.82
CA THR A 75 -15.53 -7.24 0.84
C THR A 75 -14.67 -6.74 -0.31
N LEU A 76 -14.68 -5.43 -0.56
CA LEU A 76 -14.06 -4.83 -1.74
C LEU A 76 -12.67 -4.25 -1.47
N ILE A 77 -12.41 -3.84 -0.22
CA ILE A 77 -11.17 -3.17 0.17
C ILE A 77 -10.53 -3.88 1.36
N GLU A 78 -9.34 -4.41 1.15
CA GLU A 78 -8.52 -5.00 2.21
C GLU A 78 -7.58 -3.94 2.79
N LEU A 79 -7.81 -3.55 4.05
CA LEU A 79 -6.91 -2.65 4.76
C LEU A 79 -5.68 -3.41 5.25
N ARG A 80 -4.49 -2.98 4.82
CA ARG A 80 -3.21 -3.49 5.30
C ARG A 80 -2.44 -2.38 6.01
N ALA A 81 -1.88 -2.74 7.17
CA ALA A 81 -0.90 -1.88 7.84
C ALA A 81 0.46 -2.12 7.17
N PRO A 82 1.13 -1.09 6.63
CA PRO A 82 2.42 -1.26 5.98
C PRO A 82 3.46 -1.71 7.00
N ARG A 83 4.08 -2.86 6.75
CA ARG A 83 5.17 -3.42 7.56
C ARG A 83 6.52 -3.29 6.87
N THR A 84 6.49 -3.17 5.55
CA THR A 84 7.65 -3.10 4.69
C THR A 84 8.06 -1.65 4.49
N LYS A 85 9.37 -1.38 4.47
CA LYS A 85 9.92 -0.06 4.11
C LYS A 85 10.51 -0.05 2.70
N LEU A 86 10.83 1.12 2.15
CA LEU A 86 11.43 1.17 0.83
C LEU A 86 12.85 0.59 0.80
N GLU A 87 13.60 0.76 1.89
CA GLU A 87 14.90 0.07 2.10
C GLU A 87 14.76 -1.46 2.06
N ASP A 88 13.54 -1.96 2.27
CA ASP A 88 13.30 -3.38 2.27
C ASP A 88 13.09 -4.01 0.89
N VAL A 89 12.87 -3.18 -0.13
CA VAL A 89 12.54 -3.63 -1.48
C VAL A 89 13.76 -3.48 -2.37
N VAL A 90 14.14 -4.55 -3.07
CA VAL A 90 15.23 -4.50 -4.06
C VAL A 90 14.64 -4.05 -5.40
N LEU A 91 14.93 -2.81 -5.78
CA LEU A 91 14.44 -2.18 -7.00
C LEU A 91 15.57 -1.74 -7.92
N HIS A 92 15.26 -1.53 -9.19
CA HIS A 92 16.15 -0.85 -10.11
C HIS A 92 16.31 0.62 -9.70
N GLN A 93 17.50 1.18 -9.92
CA GLN A 93 17.79 2.55 -9.49
C GLN A 93 16.84 3.57 -10.12
N ASP A 94 16.44 3.37 -11.37
CA ASP A 94 15.51 4.25 -12.07
C ASP A 94 14.11 4.24 -11.43
N VAL A 95 13.61 3.06 -11.08
CA VAL A 95 12.33 2.89 -10.37
C VAL A 95 12.40 3.53 -8.98
N LEU A 96 13.51 3.31 -8.27
CA LEU A 96 13.74 3.86 -6.95
C LEU A 96 13.74 5.40 -6.98
N ASN A 97 14.46 6.00 -7.93
CA ASN A 97 14.53 7.45 -8.08
C ASN A 97 13.14 8.06 -8.34
N ARG A 98 12.37 7.47 -9.26
CA ARG A 98 11.00 7.94 -9.55
C ARG A 98 10.06 7.79 -8.35
N LEU A 99 10.15 6.68 -7.60
CA LEU A 99 9.40 6.52 -6.37
C LEU A 99 9.78 7.56 -5.31
N GLN A 100 11.07 7.85 -5.15
CA GLN A 100 11.53 8.89 -4.23
C GLN A 100 11.01 10.27 -4.61
N ASP A 101 10.94 10.58 -5.91
CA ASP A 101 10.33 11.83 -6.38
C ASP A 101 8.84 11.89 -6.06
N VAL A 102 8.09 10.82 -6.27
CA VAL A 102 6.68 10.75 -5.87
C VAL A 102 6.52 10.92 -4.36
N ILE A 103 7.35 10.24 -3.55
CA ILE A 103 7.34 10.38 -2.08
C ILE A 103 7.58 11.83 -1.68
N ARG A 104 8.59 12.47 -2.28
CA ARG A 104 8.94 13.86 -2.01
C ARG A 104 7.79 14.81 -2.37
N GLN A 105 7.14 14.61 -3.52
CA GLN A 105 5.99 15.40 -3.94
C GLN A 105 4.82 15.24 -2.94
N GLN A 106 4.52 14.00 -2.54
CA GLN A 106 3.44 13.69 -1.61
C GLN A 106 3.69 14.23 -0.20
N GLN A 107 4.93 14.26 0.26
CA GLN A 107 5.32 14.89 1.53
C GLN A 107 5.22 16.43 1.47
N LYS A 108 5.48 17.03 0.31
CA LYS A 108 5.42 18.48 0.07
C LYS A 108 4.12 18.94 -0.62
N ARG A 109 3.04 18.17 -0.49
CA ARG A 109 1.74 18.43 -1.13
C ARG A 109 1.18 19.82 -0.86
N ASP A 110 1.28 20.31 0.38
CA ASP A 110 0.73 21.61 0.77
C ASP A 110 1.50 22.76 0.12
N TRP A 111 2.84 22.65 0.10
CA TRP A 111 3.72 23.59 -0.61
C TRP A 111 3.43 23.62 -2.12
N LEU A 112 3.19 22.46 -2.75
CA LEU A 112 2.80 22.41 -4.16
C LEU A 112 1.48 23.14 -4.40
N ARG A 113 0.48 22.94 -3.53
CA ARG A 113 -0.84 23.59 -3.63
C ARG A 113 -0.75 25.11 -3.49
N GLU A 114 0.08 25.60 -2.58
CA GLU A 114 0.35 27.04 -2.43
C GLU A 114 0.89 27.68 -3.72
N HIS A 115 1.57 26.89 -4.56
CA HIS A 115 2.12 27.31 -5.86
C HIS A 115 1.23 26.90 -7.04
N GLY A 116 -0.03 26.53 -6.81
CA GLY A 116 -0.98 26.13 -7.85
C GLY A 116 -0.61 24.83 -8.57
N LYS A 117 0.15 23.95 -7.90
CA LYS A 117 0.56 22.63 -8.41
C LYS A 117 -0.06 21.52 -7.54
N THR A 118 -0.17 20.34 -8.12
CA THR A 118 -0.62 19.12 -7.43
C THR A 118 0.50 18.08 -7.46
N PRO A 119 0.65 17.25 -6.41
CA PRO A 119 1.59 16.14 -6.46
C PRO A 119 1.12 15.09 -7.46
N ASN A 120 2.05 14.28 -7.98
CA ASN A 120 1.73 13.06 -8.72
C ASN A 120 1.02 12.06 -7.79
N ARG A 121 -0.04 11.44 -8.30
CA ARG A 121 -0.94 10.59 -7.50
C ARG A 121 -1.25 9.29 -8.17
N THR A 122 -1.28 9.24 -9.50
CA THR A 122 -1.66 8.05 -10.25
C THR A 122 -0.40 7.37 -10.77
N ILE A 123 -0.17 6.14 -10.31
CA ILE A 123 1.04 5.39 -10.65
C ILE A 123 0.62 4.03 -11.24
N LEU A 124 1.25 3.64 -12.33
CA LEU A 124 1.05 2.33 -12.93
C LEU A 124 2.31 1.48 -12.77
N PHE A 125 2.18 0.32 -12.14
CA PHE A 125 3.23 -0.68 -12.00
C PHE A 125 3.07 -1.75 -13.07
N LEU A 126 4.08 -1.86 -13.94
CA LEU A 126 4.15 -2.84 -15.03
C LEU A 126 5.25 -3.85 -14.73
N GLY A 127 5.06 -5.11 -15.07
CA GLY A 127 6.14 -6.11 -15.06
C GLY A 127 5.64 -7.52 -14.77
N PRO A 128 6.49 -8.54 -14.88
CA PRO A 128 6.09 -9.93 -14.69
C PRO A 128 5.63 -10.21 -13.25
N PRO A 129 4.89 -11.32 -13.03
CA PRO A 129 4.52 -11.75 -11.68
C PRO A 129 5.76 -12.00 -10.82
N GLY A 130 5.68 -11.66 -9.53
CA GLY A 130 6.78 -11.88 -8.59
C GLY A 130 7.94 -10.87 -8.67
N SER A 131 7.77 -9.74 -9.37
CA SER A 131 8.76 -8.65 -9.45
C SER A 131 8.73 -7.66 -8.27
N GLY A 132 7.84 -7.86 -7.28
CA GLY A 132 7.78 -7.02 -6.08
C GLY A 132 6.82 -5.82 -6.14
N LYS A 133 5.94 -5.73 -7.14
CA LYS A 133 4.94 -4.64 -7.29
C LYS A 133 4.10 -4.40 -6.02
N THR A 134 3.42 -5.42 -5.51
CA THR A 134 2.59 -5.34 -4.30
C THR A 134 3.41 -4.94 -3.07
N MET A 135 4.62 -5.49 -2.93
CA MET A 135 5.54 -5.15 -1.83
C MET A 135 6.02 -3.70 -1.93
N THR A 136 6.22 -3.19 -3.15
CA THR A 136 6.60 -1.80 -3.41
C THR A 136 5.47 -0.83 -3.06
N ALA A 137 4.22 -1.19 -3.37
CA ALA A 137 3.05 -0.41 -2.96
C ALA A 137 2.93 -0.33 -1.43
N GLU A 138 3.17 -1.44 -0.73
CA GLU A 138 3.20 -1.46 0.73
C GLU A 138 4.34 -0.60 1.30
N ALA A 139 5.53 -0.71 0.72
CA ALA A 139 6.67 0.13 1.10
C ALA A 139 6.37 1.62 0.91
N LEU A 140 5.76 2.01 -0.22
CA LEU A 140 5.36 3.39 -0.47
C LEU A 140 4.37 3.90 0.57
N ALA A 141 3.38 3.08 0.95
CA ALA A 141 2.44 3.42 2.01
C ALA A 141 3.15 3.61 3.37
N GLY A 142 4.15 2.76 3.66
CA GLY A 142 5.00 2.88 4.84
C GLY A 142 5.79 4.18 4.90
N GLU A 143 6.47 4.56 3.81
CA GLU A 143 7.25 5.80 3.72
C GLU A 143 6.38 7.06 3.86
N LEU A 144 5.15 7.02 3.31
CA LEU A 144 4.17 8.10 3.43
C LEU A 144 3.43 8.11 4.76
N ARG A 145 3.59 7.06 5.59
CA ARG A 145 2.83 6.82 6.83
C ARG A 145 1.32 6.84 6.60
N LEU A 146 0.90 6.26 5.48
CA LEU A 146 -0.50 6.16 5.07
C LEU A 146 -0.98 4.71 5.16
N PRO A 147 -2.29 4.49 5.39
CA PRO A 147 -2.87 3.16 5.27
C PRO A 147 -2.76 2.66 3.81
N LEU A 148 -2.52 1.35 3.65
CA LEU A 148 -2.61 0.67 2.37
C LEU A 148 -3.99 0.04 2.23
N PHE A 149 -4.69 0.39 1.17
CA PHE A 149 -5.96 -0.21 0.76
C PHE A 149 -5.73 -1.06 -0.48
N VAL A 150 -5.86 -2.38 -0.36
CA VAL A 150 -5.72 -3.29 -1.50
C VAL A 150 -7.09 -3.61 -2.05
N VAL A 151 -7.26 -3.36 -3.34
CA VAL A 151 -8.49 -3.54 -4.11
C VAL A 151 -8.19 -4.55 -5.21
N ARG A 152 -8.74 -5.76 -5.08
CA ARG A 152 -8.61 -6.81 -6.12
C ARG A 152 -9.65 -6.58 -7.20
N LEU A 153 -9.25 -6.18 -8.40
CA LEU A 153 -10.19 -5.83 -9.47
C LEU A 153 -11.03 -7.03 -9.94
N GLU A 154 -10.48 -8.24 -9.92
CA GLU A 154 -11.24 -9.48 -10.16
C GLU A 154 -12.49 -9.61 -9.27
N SER A 155 -12.41 -9.18 -8.01
CA SER A 155 -13.51 -9.29 -7.05
C SER A 155 -14.63 -8.26 -7.29
N LEU A 156 -14.30 -7.17 -7.97
CA LEU A 156 -15.23 -6.10 -8.32
C LEU A 156 -16.01 -6.41 -9.60
N ILE A 157 -15.40 -7.14 -10.52
CA ILE A 157 -15.98 -7.46 -11.82
C ILE A 157 -17.03 -8.57 -11.65
N THR A 158 -18.29 -8.18 -11.74
CA THR A 158 -19.42 -9.13 -11.72
C THR A 158 -19.87 -9.47 -13.15
N ARG A 159 -20.92 -10.30 -13.30
CA ARG A 159 -21.60 -10.48 -14.60
C ARG A 159 -22.42 -9.24 -15.01
N PHE A 160 -22.72 -8.35 -14.07
CA PHE A 160 -23.53 -7.15 -14.29
C PHE A 160 -22.64 -5.91 -14.26
N MET A 161 -22.29 -5.39 -15.44
CA MET A 161 -21.30 -4.31 -15.60
C MET A 161 -21.71 -2.99 -14.93
N GLY A 162 -23.01 -2.71 -14.84
CA GLY A 162 -23.54 -1.57 -14.08
C GLY A 162 -23.27 -1.68 -12.58
N GLU A 163 -23.30 -2.89 -12.03
CA GLU A 163 -22.95 -3.15 -10.63
C GLU A 163 -21.43 -2.97 -10.40
N THR A 164 -20.60 -3.42 -11.35
CA THR A 164 -19.15 -3.20 -11.32
C THR A 164 -18.81 -1.72 -11.29
N ALA A 165 -19.43 -0.90 -12.16
CA ALA A 165 -19.22 0.54 -12.18
C ALA A 165 -19.66 1.22 -10.87
N ALA A 166 -20.78 0.79 -10.29
CA ALA A 166 -21.24 1.29 -8.99
C ALA A 166 -20.26 0.95 -7.86
N LYS A 167 -19.75 -0.28 -7.82
CA LYS A 167 -18.74 -0.71 -6.83
C LYS A 167 -17.43 0.06 -6.98
N LEU A 168 -16.96 0.26 -8.22
CA LEU A 168 -15.79 1.11 -8.47
C LEU A 168 -16.01 2.52 -7.92
N ARG A 169 -17.16 3.12 -8.19
CA ARG A 169 -17.49 4.45 -7.65
C ARG A 169 -17.45 4.48 -6.12
N LEU A 170 -17.98 3.46 -5.44
CA LEU A 170 -17.88 3.36 -3.98
C LEU A 170 -16.43 3.32 -3.47
N VAL A 171 -15.54 2.61 -4.18
CA VAL A 171 -14.11 2.58 -3.86
C VAL A 171 -13.49 3.97 -4.04
N PHE A 172 -13.76 4.65 -5.17
CA PHE A 172 -13.25 5.99 -5.44
C PHE A 172 -13.80 7.04 -4.46
N ASP A 173 -15.06 6.96 -4.07
CA ASP A 173 -15.65 7.81 -3.03
C ASP A 173 -14.90 7.68 -1.69
N GLU A 174 -14.42 6.48 -1.36
CA GLU A 174 -13.58 6.28 -0.17
C GLU A 174 -12.22 6.99 -0.33
N THR A 175 -11.63 7.00 -1.53
CA THR A 175 -10.38 7.74 -1.79
C THR A 175 -10.52 9.25 -1.59
N LEU A 176 -11.73 9.79 -1.79
CA LEU A 176 -12.07 11.20 -1.57
C LEU A 176 -12.29 11.53 -0.09
N ARG A 177 -12.62 10.53 0.73
CA ARG A 177 -12.90 10.69 2.17
C ARG A 177 -11.69 10.39 3.05
N LYS A 178 -10.91 9.37 2.68
CA LYS A 178 -9.80 8.86 3.47
C LYS A 178 -8.52 8.94 2.65
N ARG A 179 -7.51 9.63 3.19
CA ARG A 179 -6.19 9.67 2.58
C ARG A 179 -5.52 8.31 2.75
N GLY A 180 -5.02 7.74 1.66
CA GLY A 180 -4.36 6.45 1.67
C GLY A 180 -3.59 6.17 0.39
N VAL A 181 -2.89 5.03 0.39
CA VAL A 181 -2.39 4.41 -0.83
C VAL A 181 -3.39 3.33 -1.23
N TYR A 182 -3.97 3.45 -2.42
CA TYR A 182 -4.95 2.50 -2.95
C TYR A 182 -4.29 1.69 -4.05
N LEU A 183 -4.07 0.41 -3.80
CA LEU A 183 -3.51 -0.54 -4.76
C LEU A 183 -4.65 -1.28 -5.45
N PHE A 184 -4.85 -1.01 -6.73
CA PHE A 184 -5.67 -1.78 -7.64
C PHE A 184 -4.82 -2.90 -8.25
N ASP A 185 -4.86 -4.06 -7.61
CA ASP A 185 -4.11 -5.25 -8.05
C ASP A 185 -4.87 -5.96 -9.19
N GLU A 186 -4.13 -6.68 -10.03
CA GLU A 186 -4.65 -7.36 -11.23
C GLU A 186 -5.41 -6.41 -12.17
N PHE A 187 -4.77 -5.28 -12.49
CA PHE A 187 -5.30 -4.26 -13.39
C PHE A 187 -5.56 -4.77 -14.82
N ASP A 188 -4.86 -5.83 -15.22
CA ASP A 188 -5.11 -6.59 -16.44
C ASP A 188 -6.52 -7.23 -16.50
N ALA A 189 -7.18 -7.45 -15.37
CA ALA A 189 -8.56 -7.91 -15.32
C ALA A 189 -9.54 -6.93 -16.02
N LEU A 190 -9.19 -5.64 -16.06
CA LEU A 190 -9.95 -4.60 -16.77
C LEU A 190 -9.54 -4.44 -18.25
N GLY A 191 -8.43 -5.04 -18.68
CA GLY A 191 -7.93 -4.99 -20.06
C GLY A 191 -8.21 -6.26 -20.87
N GLY A 192 -8.51 -7.37 -20.20
CA GLY A 192 -8.54 -8.72 -20.77
C GLY A 192 -9.48 -8.91 -21.97
N LYS A 193 -8.99 -9.63 -22.99
CA LYS A 193 -9.79 -10.18 -24.08
C LYS A 193 -10.66 -11.32 -23.53
N ARG A 194 -11.96 -11.07 -23.36
CA ARG A 194 -12.95 -12.14 -23.23
C ARG A 194 -13.35 -12.64 -24.62
N ASP A 195 -13.74 -13.91 -24.73
CA ASP A 195 -13.98 -14.60 -26.01
C ASP A 195 -15.15 -14.03 -26.81
N SER A 196 -16.03 -13.24 -26.19
CA SER A 196 -17.15 -12.58 -26.87
C SER A 196 -16.87 -11.09 -27.15
N SER A 197 -17.21 -10.63 -28.35
CA SER A 197 -17.06 -9.23 -28.76
C SER A 197 -17.84 -8.26 -27.87
N ASN A 198 -19.00 -8.68 -27.35
CA ASN A 198 -19.82 -7.89 -26.44
C ASN A 198 -19.15 -7.69 -25.08
N ASP A 199 -18.53 -8.73 -24.51
CA ASP A 199 -17.84 -8.62 -23.22
C ASP A 199 -16.64 -7.68 -23.28
N VAL A 200 -15.93 -7.65 -24.42
CA VAL A 200 -14.80 -6.74 -24.64
C VAL A 200 -15.28 -5.28 -24.68
N ALA A 201 -16.41 -5.00 -25.33
CA ALA A 201 -16.95 -3.65 -25.41
C ALA A 201 -17.40 -3.14 -24.03
N GLU A 202 -18.04 -3.98 -23.23
CA GLU A 202 -18.44 -3.62 -21.87
C GLU A 202 -17.25 -3.45 -20.93
N MET A 203 -16.24 -4.31 -21.02
CA MET A 203 -15.03 -4.17 -20.20
C MET A 203 -14.30 -2.86 -20.50
N ARG A 204 -14.23 -2.46 -21.77
CA ARG A 204 -13.71 -1.15 -22.16
C ARG A 204 -14.50 0.00 -21.55
N ARG A 205 -15.83 -0.13 -21.40
CA ARG A 205 -16.64 0.89 -20.72
C ARG A 205 -16.28 0.98 -19.24
N VAL A 206 -16.15 -0.16 -18.55
CA VAL A 206 -15.74 -0.20 -17.13
C VAL A 206 -14.35 0.41 -16.96
N LEU A 207 -13.39 0.07 -17.82
CA LEU A 207 -12.05 0.65 -17.83
C LEU A 207 -12.10 2.17 -18.05
N ASN A 208 -12.89 2.65 -19.01
CA ASN A 208 -13.06 4.08 -19.23
C ASN A 208 -13.67 4.79 -18.01
N SER A 209 -14.65 4.16 -17.34
CA SER A 209 -15.20 4.69 -16.09
C SER A 209 -14.16 4.73 -14.98
N PHE A 210 -13.31 3.70 -14.84
CA PHE A 210 -12.20 3.71 -13.89
C PHE A 210 -11.27 4.90 -14.13
N LEU A 211 -10.84 5.11 -15.38
CA LEU A 211 -9.93 6.20 -15.74
C LEU A 211 -10.57 7.57 -15.51
N GLN A 212 -11.86 7.70 -15.82
CA GLN A 212 -12.60 8.93 -15.56
C GLN A 212 -12.63 9.25 -14.07
N LEU A 213 -12.95 8.27 -13.21
CA LEU A 213 -12.93 8.43 -11.75
C LEU A 213 -11.53 8.73 -11.22
N MET A 214 -10.49 8.19 -11.85
CA MET A 214 -9.09 8.44 -11.50
C MET A 214 -8.63 9.87 -11.83
N GLU A 215 -9.16 10.45 -12.91
CA GLU A 215 -8.88 11.84 -13.33
C GLU A 215 -9.67 12.88 -12.51
N GLU A 216 -10.68 12.46 -11.75
CA GLU A 216 -11.47 13.39 -10.92
C GLU A 216 -10.60 14.07 -9.84
N PRO A 217 -10.78 15.39 -9.61
CA PRO A 217 -10.05 16.09 -8.58
C PRO A 217 -10.31 15.47 -7.21
N ASN A 218 -9.26 14.96 -6.58
CA ASN A 218 -9.39 14.33 -5.27
C ASN A 218 -8.71 15.21 -4.19
N PRO A 219 -9.46 15.75 -3.21
CA PRO A 219 -8.92 16.72 -2.25
C PRO A 219 -7.97 16.11 -1.21
N THR A 220 -7.94 14.78 -1.04
CA THR A 220 -7.10 14.09 -0.03
C THR A 220 -5.67 13.85 -0.50
N ASP A 221 -5.39 14.04 -1.80
CA ASP A 221 -4.13 13.63 -2.45
C ASP A 221 -3.79 12.15 -2.21
N SER A 222 -4.81 11.29 -2.09
CA SER A 222 -4.61 9.84 -2.10
C SER A 222 -3.82 9.40 -3.33
N VAL A 223 -2.91 8.44 -3.12
CA VAL A 223 -2.09 7.83 -4.17
C VAL A 223 -2.83 6.60 -4.67
N LEU A 224 -3.03 6.52 -5.98
CA LEU A 224 -3.68 5.42 -6.67
C LEU A 224 -2.62 4.65 -7.46
N ILE A 225 -2.52 3.35 -7.21
CA ILE A 225 -1.55 2.47 -7.86
C ILE A 225 -2.32 1.41 -8.63
N GLY A 226 -2.18 1.35 -9.95
CA GLY A 226 -2.58 0.17 -10.73
C GLY A 226 -1.41 -0.78 -10.85
N ALA A 227 -1.60 -2.08 -10.59
CA ALA A 227 -0.56 -3.08 -10.83
C ALA A 227 -1.04 -4.13 -11.83
N THR A 228 -0.27 -4.34 -12.90
CA THR A 228 -0.56 -5.35 -13.93
C THR A 228 0.62 -6.30 -14.10
N ASN A 229 0.31 -7.57 -14.37
CA ASN A 229 1.32 -8.54 -14.77
C ASN A 229 1.45 -8.63 -16.31
N HIS A 230 0.44 -8.12 -17.02
CA HIS A 230 0.27 -8.22 -18.47
C HIS A 230 0.15 -6.83 -19.12
N PRO A 231 1.26 -6.06 -19.22
CA PRO A 231 1.25 -4.75 -19.86
C PRO A 231 0.78 -4.79 -21.32
N GLU A 232 1.00 -5.90 -22.03
CA GLU A 232 0.62 -6.12 -23.42
C GLU A 232 -0.89 -6.11 -23.68
N ILE A 233 -1.69 -6.34 -22.64
CA ILE A 233 -3.16 -6.35 -22.72
C ILE A 233 -3.71 -4.92 -22.61
N LEU A 234 -2.95 -4.00 -22.01
CA LEU A 234 -3.37 -2.63 -21.78
C LEU A 234 -3.13 -1.77 -23.03
N ASP A 235 -4.11 -0.93 -23.36
CA ASP A 235 -3.96 0.05 -24.43
C ASP A 235 -2.90 1.10 -24.06
N ARG A 236 -1.99 1.41 -24.98
CA ARG A 236 -0.97 2.47 -24.81
C ARG A 236 -1.59 3.83 -24.50
N ALA A 237 -2.83 4.08 -24.91
CA ALA A 237 -3.55 5.31 -24.57
C ALA A 237 -3.76 5.48 -23.05
N LEU A 238 -3.83 4.37 -22.29
CA LEU A 238 -4.01 4.37 -20.84
C LEU A 238 -2.78 4.93 -20.13
N LEU A 239 -1.58 4.62 -20.64
CA LEU A 239 -0.30 5.02 -20.03
C LEU A 239 -0.19 6.54 -19.85
N ARG A 240 -0.82 7.31 -20.75
CA ARG A 240 -0.80 8.79 -20.73
C ARG A 240 -1.68 9.40 -19.65
N ARG A 241 -2.57 8.61 -19.03
CA ARG A 241 -3.49 9.07 -17.99
C ARG A 241 -2.94 8.86 -16.58
N PHE A 242 -1.86 8.09 -16.46
CA PHE A 242 -1.11 7.96 -15.22
C PHE A 242 -0.01 9.02 -15.17
N ASP A 243 0.19 9.63 -14.01
CA ASP A 243 1.26 10.60 -13.79
C ASP A 243 2.63 9.92 -13.90
N GLU A 244 2.72 8.68 -13.42
CA GLU A 244 3.95 7.87 -13.45
C GLU A 244 3.66 6.45 -13.94
N VAL A 245 4.56 5.92 -14.76
CA VAL A 245 4.57 4.51 -15.17
C VAL A 245 5.92 3.92 -14.79
N LEU A 246 5.90 2.92 -13.92
CA LEU A 246 7.08 2.25 -13.39
C LEU A 246 7.11 0.81 -13.89
N GLU A 247 8.17 0.48 -14.62
CA GLU A 247 8.42 -0.85 -15.16
C GLU A 247 9.36 -1.63 -14.22
N PHE A 248 8.94 -2.84 -13.86
CA PHE A 248 9.64 -3.73 -12.94
C PHE A 248 10.25 -4.87 -13.74
N ASP A 249 11.52 -4.73 -14.08
CA ASP A 249 12.25 -5.75 -14.82
C ASP A 249 12.69 -6.94 -13.93
N PRO A 250 13.00 -8.09 -14.55
CA PRO A 250 13.70 -9.18 -13.87
C PRO A 250 14.98 -8.69 -13.17
N PRO A 251 15.35 -9.26 -12.01
CA PRO A 251 16.46 -8.73 -11.23
C PRO A 251 17.81 -8.95 -11.91
N THR A 252 18.69 -7.94 -11.82
CA THR A 252 20.09 -8.04 -12.25
C THR A 252 20.90 -8.93 -11.31
N ASP A 253 22.10 -9.35 -11.73
CA ASP A 253 23.00 -10.17 -10.90
C ASP A 253 23.30 -9.51 -9.53
N ASP A 254 23.51 -8.20 -9.50
CA ASP A 254 23.72 -7.45 -8.26
C ASP A 254 22.50 -7.46 -7.35
N GLN A 255 21.30 -7.32 -7.93
CA GLN A 255 20.04 -7.38 -7.21
C GLN A 255 19.74 -8.80 -6.70
N ILE A 256 20.05 -9.84 -7.48
CA ILE A 256 19.95 -11.24 -7.06
C ILE A 256 20.84 -11.47 -5.84
N ALA A 257 22.11 -11.02 -5.89
CA ALA A 257 23.02 -11.15 -4.77
C ALA A 257 22.50 -10.39 -3.52
N ALA A 258 21.95 -9.19 -3.70
CA ALA A 258 21.35 -8.41 -2.63
C ALA A 258 20.14 -9.12 -1.99
N LEU A 259 19.20 -9.63 -2.82
CA LEU A 259 18.03 -10.41 -2.40
C LEU A 259 18.46 -11.62 -1.58
N ILE A 260 19.39 -12.43 -2.09
CA ILE A 260 19.90 -13.61 -1.38
C ILE A 260 20.50 -13.22 -0.05
N ARG A 261 21.44 -12.25 -0.02
CA ARG A 261 22.11 -11.82 1.23
C ARG A 261 21.12 -11.32 2.27
N LYS A 262 20.07 -10.63 1.83
CA LYS A 262 19.04 -10.10 2.71
C LYS A 262 18.20 -11.22 3.35
N ASN A 263 17.75 -12.18 2.55
CA ASN A 263 16.87 -13.25 2.97
C ASN A 263 17.57 -14.42 3.68
N LEU A 264 18.91 -14.40 3.77
CA LEU A 264 19.67 -15.39 4.53
C LEU A 264 19.59 -15.23 6.06
N ARG A 265 19.19 -14.06 6.57
CA ARG A 265 19.05 -13.84 8.02
C ARG A 265 17.92 -14.71 8.56
N PRO A 266 18.10 -15.47 9.66
CA PRO A 266 19.16 -15.33 10.68
C PRO A 266 20.40 -16.22 10.50
N ILE A 267 20.48 -17.06 9.46
CA ILE A 267 21.55 -18.06 9.32
C ILE A 267 22.81 -17.44 8.69
N ARG A 268 23.98 -17.83 9.20
CA ARG A 268 25.27 -17.47 8.59
C ARG A 268 25.56 -18.39 7.40
N TYR A 269 26.21 -17.87 6.38
CA TYR A 269 26.74 -18.68 5.29
C TYR A 269 28.26 -18.66 5.31
N THR A 270 28.89 -19.67 4.72
CA THR A 270 30.35 -19.80 4.66
C THR A 270 30.95 -18.63 3.88
N LYS A 271 32.01 -17.98 4.39
CA LYS A 271 32.63 -16.80 3.74
C LYS A 271 33.18 -17.07 2.32
N LYS A 272 33.42 -18.35 1.96
CA LYS A 272 33.85 -18.78 0.63
C LYS A 272 32.63 -19.17 -0.22
N VAL A 273 31.83 -18.19 -0.63
CA VAL A 273 30.75 -18.42 -1.62
C VAL A 273 31.30 -18.08 -2.99
N ASN A 274 31.26 -19.03 -3.91
CA ASN A 274 31.40 -18.73 -5.33
C ASN A 274 30.08 -18.12 -5.83
N TRP A 275 30.02 -16.78 -5.89
CA TRP A 275 28.81 -16.08 -6.31
C TRP A 275 28.48 -16.33 -7.78
N ASP A 276 29.47 -16.60 -8.64
CA ASP A 276 29.23 -16.80 -10.07
C ASP A 276 28.30 -17.99 -10.33
N GLU A 277 28.47 -19.10 -9.58
CA GLU A 277 27.64 -20.30 -9.73
C GLU A 277 26.22 -20.09 -9.16
N VAL A 278 26.12 -19.38 -8.03
CA VAL A 278 24.83 -19.03 -7.42
C VAL A 278 24.03 -18.13 -8.35
N LEU A 279 24.67 -17.10 -8.91
CA LEU A 279 24.06 -16.17 -9.86
C LEU A 279 23.63 -16.88 -11.14
N ALA A 280 24.49 -17.73 -11.71
CA ALA A 280 24.15 -18.53 -12.89
C ALA A 280 22.92 -19.42 -12.67
N SER A 281 22.77 -19.97 -11.45
CA SER A 281 21.61 -20.79 -11.07
C SER A 281 20.33 -19.97 -10.83
N ALA A 282 20.47 -18.70 -10.41
CA ALA A 282 19.35 -17.80 -10.13
C ALA A 282 18.87 -16.98 -11.34
N ARG A 283 19.71 -16.77 -12.36
CA ARG A 283 19.34 -16.02 -13.58
C ARG A 283 18.09 -16.61 -14.24
N GLY A 284 17.15 -15.72 -14.56
CA GLY A 284 15.85 -16.03 -15.18
C GLY A 284 14.71 -16.27 -14.18
N LEU A 285 15.01 -16.35 -12.88
CA LEU A 285 13.99 -16.42 -11.85
C LEU A 285 13.48 -15.01 -11.47
N SER A 286 12.22 -14.93 -11.10
CA SER A 286 11.62 -13.74 -10.49
C SER A 286 12.17 -13.51 -9.07
N GLN A 287 12.04 -12.29 -8.55
CA GLN A 287 12.46 -11.97 -7.18
C GLN A 287 11.76 -12.87 -6.15
N ALA A 288 10.46 -13.12 -6.34
CA ALA A 288 9.68 -14.00 -5.47
C ALA A 288 10.18 -15.46 -5.48
N GLU A 289 10.60 -15.98 -6.64
CA GLU A 289 11.17 -17.34 -6.74
C GLU A 289 12.53 -17.45 -6.06
N ILE A 290 13.38 -16.42 -6.20
CA ILE A 290 14.69 -16.35 -5.53
C ILE A 290 14.49 -16.33 -4.01
N VAL A 291 13.60 -15.46 -3.51
CA VAL A 291 13.29 -15.37 -2.07
C VAL A 291 12.79 -16.71 -1.55
N ARG A 292 11.85 -17.35 -2.25
CA ARG A 292 11.34 -18.68 -1.86
C ARG A 292 12.44 -19.75 -1.86
N ALA A 293 13.33 -19.75 -2.84
CA ALA A 293 14.46 -20.70 -2.86
C ALA A 293 15.40 -20.51 -1.66
N VAL A 294 15.68 -19.25 -1.30
CA VAL A 294 16.50 -18.91 -0.13
C VAL A 294 15.79 -19.33 1.15
N GLU A 295 14.50 -19.03 1.30
CA GLU A 295 13.69 -19.43 2.45
C GLU A 295 13.61 -20.95 2.60
N ASP A 296 13.42 -21.68 1.51
CA ASP A 296 13.42 -23.15 1.50
C ASP A 296 14.78 -23.72 1.92
N ALA A 297 15.88 -23.11 1.46
CA ALA A 297 17.23 -23.51 1.83
C ALA A 297 17.52 -23.23 3.31
N VAL A 298 17.12 -22.05 3.81
CA VAL A 298 17.21 -21.66 5.23
C VAL A 298 16.37 -22.61 6.09
N LYS A 299 15.13 -22.91 5.68
CA LYS A 299 14.24 -23.83 6.39
C LYS A 299 14.83 -25.23 6.47
N ALA A 300 15.39 -25.75 5.39
CA ALA A 300 16.07 -27.04 5.40
C ALA A 300 17.26 -27.06 6.38
N ALA A 301 18.09 -26.00 6.39
CA ALA A 301 19.19 -25.91 7.33
C ALA A 301 18.73 -25.85 8.80
N ILE A 302 17.62 -25.18 9.11
CA ILE A 302 17.04 -25.14 10.46
C ILE A 302 16.54 -26.52 10.88
N LEU A 303 15.83 -27.22 9.98
CA LEU A 303 15.30 -28.56 10.24
C LEU A 303 16.42 -29.59 10.45
N ASP A 304 17.56 -29.40 9.80
CA ASP A 304 18.78 -30.20 10.00
C ASP A 304 19.62 -29.73 11.20
N GLU A 305 19.12 -28.80 12.02
CA GLU A 305 19.80 -28.20 13.17
C GLU A 305 21.17 -27.55 12.85
N ARG A 306 21.35 -27.11 11.59
CA ARG A 306 22.60 -26.50 11.12
C ARG A 306 22.61 -25.00 11.40
N LYS A 307 23.70 -24.52 12.00
CA LYS A 307 23.95 -23.07 12.22
C LYS A 307 24.44 -22.33 10.97
N THR A 308 24.79 -23.06 9.92
CA THR A 308 25.34 -22.51 8.68
C THR A 308 24.68 -23.10 7.44
N LEU A 309 24.36 -22.23 6.48
CA LEU A 309 23.84 -22.66 5.17
C LEU A 309 24.98 -23.19 4.28
N ARG A 310 24.78 -24.35 3.67
CA ARG A 310 25.67 -24.87 2.61
C ARG A 310 25.28 -24.25 1.27
N VAL A 311 26.28 -23.84 0.50
CA VAL A 311 26.05 -23.21 -0.81
C VAL A 311 25.39 -24.20 -1.79
N ASP A 312 25.76 -25.48 -1.72
CA ASP A 312 25.16 -26.54 -2.55
C ASP A 312 23.66 -26.70 -2.32
N ASP A 313 23.19 -26.54 -1.07
CA ASP A 313 21.77 -26.60 -0.76
C ASP A 313 21.02 -25.44 -1.44
N LEU A 314 21.60 -24.22 -1.38
CA LEU A 314 21.03 -23.04 -2.02
C LEU A 314 20.97 -23.20 -3.54
N ILE A 315 22.08 -23.64 -4.16
CA ILE A 315 22.15 -23.91 -5.60
C ILE A 315 21.13 -24.96 -6.00
N GLY A 316 21.00 -26.04 -5.23
CA GLY A 316 20.01 -27.08 -5.45
C GLY A 316 18.57 -26.54 -5.41
N ARG A 317 18.23 -25.69 -4.43
CA ARG A 317 16.90 -25.05 -4.36
C ARG A 317 16.64 -24.09 -5.53
N LEU A 318 17.64 -23.31 -5.95
CA LEU A 318 17.53 -22.41 -7.10
C LEU A 318 17.31 -23.20 -8.40
N LYS A 319 18.09 -24.28 -8.63
CA LYS A 319 17.93 -25.16 -9.80
C LYS A 319 16.55 -25.83 -9.80
N ASN A 320 16.08 -26.34 -8.67
CA ASN A 320 14.74 -26.93 -8.56
C ASN A 320 13.64 -25.93 -8.95
N ARG A 321 13.74 -24.66 -8.54
CA ARG A 321 12.78 -23.61 -8.96
C ARG A 321 12.82 -23.38 -10.46
N LYS A 322 14.01 -23.34 -11.06
CA LYS A 322 14.19 -23.20 -12.51
C LYS A 322 13.62 -24.39 -13.28
N ASP A 323 13.81 -25.60 -12.76
CA ASP A 323 13.24 -26.81 -13.35
C ASP A 323 11.71 -26.80 -13.27
N MET A 324 11.13 -26.35 -12.15
CA MET A 324 9.67 -26.16 -12.04
C MET A 324 9.15 -25.13 -13.05
N GLN A 325 9.84 -23.99 -13.22
CA GLN A 325 9.46 -22.96 -14.19
C GLN A 325 9.51 -23.52 -15.63
N THR A 326 10.57 -24.24 -15.98
CA THR A 326 10.72 -24.84 -17.31
C THR A 326 9.75 -25.99 -17.57
N ALA A 327 9.30 -26.70 -16.54
CA ALA A 327 8.28 -27.75 -16.69
C ALA A 327 6.94 -27.20 -17.21
N PHE A 328 6.56 -25.97 -16.83
CA PHE A 328 5.37 -25.29 -17.35
C PHE A 328 5.57 -24.74 -18.77
N SER A 329 6.81 -24.36 -19.13
CA SER A 329 7.13 -23.79 -20.45
C SER A 329 7.42 -24.83 -21.53
N ARG A 330 7.43 -26.14 -21.21
CA ARG A 330 7.56 -27.19 -22.22
C ARG A 330 6.26 -27.28 -23.03
N PRO A 331 6.30 -27.12 -24.37
CA PRO A 331 5.12 -27.40 -25.18
C PRO A 331 4.72 -28.85 -24.95
N LYS A 332 3.45 -29.08 -24.56
CA LYS A 332 2.88 -30.43 -24.58
C LYS A 332 3.03 -30.95 -26.02
N LYS A 333 3.81 -32.02 -26.18
CA LYS A 333 4.00 -32.71 -27.46
C LYS A 333 2.69 -33.24 -28.01
#